data_AF-A0A972B2X2-F1
#
_entry.id   AF-A0A972B2X2-F1
#
_cell.length_a   1.000
_cell.length_b   1.000
_cell.length_c   1.000
_cell.angle_alpha   90.00
_cell.angle_beta   90.00
_cell.angle_gamma   90.00
#
_symmetry.space_group_name_H-M   'P 1'
#
loop_
_entity.id
_entity.type
_entity.pdbx_description
1 polymer ?
#
loop_
_entity_poly.entity_id
_entity_poly.type
_entity_poly.pdbx_seq_one_letter_code
_entity_poly.pdbx_strand_id
1 'polypeptide(L)' 'MAKSRFTPEFKAEAIKQITERGYSVKDVSERLGVSDHSLYNWLKQHKQATNPDPVVTQQHDL' A
#
# COMPACT_ATOMS: atom_id res chain seq x y z
N MET A 1 -21.27 4.43 -4.36
CA MET A 1 -20.06 3.56 -4.32
C MET A 1 -18.85 4.46 -4.18
N ALA A 2 -18.17 4.42 -3.02
CA ALA A 2 -17.02 5.28 -2.76
C ALA A 2 -15.88 4.88 -3.71
N LYS A 3 -15.64 5.71 -4.72
CA LYS A 3 -14.51 5.59 -5.63
C LYS A 3 -13.26 5.64 -4.76
N SER A 4 -12.60 4.49 -4.58
CA SER A 4 -11.30 4.44 -3.91
C SER A 4 -10.43 5.54 -4.53
N ARG A 5 -10.04 6.55 -3.74
CA ARG A 5 -9.34 7.75 -4.23
C ARG A 5 -8.05 7.44 -4.96
N PHE A 6 -7.51 6.23 -4.76
CA PHE A 6 -6.29 5.72 -5.36
C PHE A 6 -6.60 4.52 -6.25
N THR A 7 -6.20 4.61 -7.52
CA THR A 7 -6.36 3.53 -8.50
C THR A 7 -5.40 2.37 -8.18
N PRO A 8 -5.71 1.13 -8.59
CA PRO A 8 -4.82 0.00 -8.37
C PRO A 8 -3.43 0.19 -9.00
N GLU A 9 -3.35 0.86 -10.16
CA GLU A 9 -2.09 1.19 -10.83
C GLU A 9 -1.24 2.13 -9.97
N PHE A 10 -1.87 3.13 -9.34
CA PHE A 10 -1.19 4.06 -8.46
C PHE A 10 -0.59 3.35 -7.23
N LYS A 11 -1.35 2.43 -6.63
CA LYS A 11 -0.87 1.63 -5.49
C LYS A 11 0.31 0.75 -5.88
N ALA A 12 0.23 0.10 -7.05
CA ALA A 12 1.30 -0.74 -7.56
C ALA A 12 2.58 0.07 -7.80
N GLU A 13 2.48 1.24 -8.41
CA GLU A 13 3.65 2.11 -8.63
C GLU A 13 4.28 2.59 -7.32
N ALA A 14 3.46 2.96 -6.33
CA ALA A 14 3.96 3.33 -5.01
C ALA A 14 4.70 2.16 -4.32
N ILE A 15 4.16 0.94 -4.39
CA ILE A 15 4.83 -0.26 -3.86
C ILE A 15 6.14 -0.52 -4.59
N LYS A 16 6.16 -0.45 -5.94
CA LYS A 16 7.37 -0.64 -6.75
C LYS A 16 8.48 0.35 -6.42
N GLN A 17 8.13 1.59 -6.13
CA GLN A 17 9.11 2.58 -5.67
C GLN A 17 9.78 2.17 -4.36
N ILE A 18 9.05 1.50 -3.47
CA ILE A 18 9.57 1.04 -2.18
C ILE A 18 10.37 -0.25 -2.35
N THR A 19 9.85 -1.22 -3.11
CA THR A 19 10.43 -2.56 -3.23
C THR A 19 11.52 -2.67 -4.29
N GLU A 20 11.31 -2.09 -5.47
CA GLU A 20 12.23 -2.19 -6.61
C GLU A 20 13.28 -1.07 -6.59
N ARG A 21 12.87 0.16 -6.27
CA ARG A 21 13.79 1.32 -6.22
C ARG A 21 14.44 1.52 -4.84
N GLY A 22 13.95 0.83 -3.82
CA GLY A 22 14.50 0.90 -2.46
C GLY A 22 14.22 2.22 -1.73
N TYR A 23 13.24 3.01 -2.17
CA TYR A 23 12.86 4.23 -1.47
C TYR A 23 12.16 3.92 -0.15
N SER A 24 12.37 4.79 0.84
CA SER A 24 11.68 4.67 2.13
C SER A 24 10.21 5.06 1.99
N VAL A 25 9.34 4.40 2.76
CA VAL A 25 7.89 4.70 2.82
C VAL A 25 7.64 6.19 3.04
N LYS A 26 8.45 6.85 3.88
CA LYS A 26 8.36 8.27 4.17
C LYS A 26 8.62 9.15 2.93
N ASP A 27 9.70 8.88 2.20
CA ASP A 27 10.05 9.63 0.99
C ASP A 27 8.97 9.46 -0.10
N VAL A 28 8.44 8.24 -0.25
CA VAL A 28 7.34 7.97 -1.20
C VAL A 28 6.04 8.63 -0.75
N SER A 29 5.75 8.65 0.56
CA SER A 29 4.60 9.33 1.15
C SER A 29 4.63 10.83 0.88
N GLU A 30 5.77 11.47 1.13
CA GLU A 30 5.98 12.91 0.92
C GLU A 30 5.87 13.27 -0.58
N ARG A 31 6.45 12.46 -1.47
CA ARG A 31 6.40 12.69 -2.93
C ARG A 31 5.02 12.51 -3.54
N LEU A 32 4.30 11.47 -3.12
CA LEU A 32 3.00 11.12 -3.67
C LEU A 32 1.84 11.82 -2.95
N GLY A 33 2.10 12.52 -1.85
CA GLY A 33 1.07 13.19 -1.04
C GLY A 33 0.08 12.21 -0.41
N VAL A 34 0.54 11.00 -0.11
CA VAL A 34 -0.28 9.94 0.51
C VAL A 34 0.22 9.65 1.91
N SER A 35 -0.66 9.20 2.80
CA SER A 35 -0.26 8.82 4.15
C SER A 35 0.62 7.57 4.12
N ASP A 36 1.71 7.61 4.86
CA ASP A 36 2.57 6.48 5.21
C ASP A 36 1.76 5.23 5.64
N HIS A 37 0.73 5.41 6.45
CA HIS A 37 -0.16 4.33 6.88
C HIS A 37 -0.84 3.61 5.69
N SER A 38 -1.25 4.36 4.66
CA SER A 38 -1.83 3.77 3.45
C SER A 38 -0.81 2.94 2.67
N LEU A 39 0.43 3.42 2.57
CA LEU A 39 1.53 2.71 1.91
C LEU A 39 1.86 1.40 2.63
N TYR A 40 1.95 1.41 3.97
CA TYR A 40 2.13 0.19 4.76
C TYR A 40 1.01 -0.81 4.53
N ASN A 41 -0.24 -0.34 4.47
CA ASN A 41 -1.38 -1.21 4.23
C ASN A 41 -1.35 -1.82 2.81
N TRP A 42 -0.94 -1.06 1.79
CA TRP A 42 -0.79 -1.57 0.42
C TRP A 42 0.36 -2.58 0.31
N LEU A 43 1.49 -2.33 0.97
CA LEU A 43 2.60 -3.29 1.07
C LEU A 43 2.16 -4.61 1.72
N LYS A 44 1.37 -4.54 2.80
CA LYS A 44 0.82 -5.72 3.47
C LYS A 44 -0.12 -6.50 2.54
N GLN A 45 -1.03 -5.82 1.86
CA GLN A 45 -1.95 -6.45 0.89
C GLN A 45 -1.18 -7.08 -0.29
N HIS A 46 -0.14 -6.42 -0.79
CA HIS A 46 0.69 -6.94 -1.87
C HIS A 46 1.44 -8.21 -1.47
N LYS A 47 2.03 -8.24 -0.27
CA LYS A 47 2.66 -9.45 0.30
C LYS A 47 1.67 -10.60 0.48
N GLN A 48 0.45 -10.30 0.93
CA GLN A 48 -0.63 -11.29 1.06
C GLN A 48 -1.13 -11.81 -0.30
N ALA A 49 -1.06 -11.00 -1.36
CA ALA A 49 -1.42 -11.44 -2.71
C ALA A 49 -0.36 -12.36 -3.34
N THR A 50 0.92 -12.18 -3.00
CA THR A 50 2.03 -13.01 -3.52
C THR A 50 2.15 -14.37 -2.81
N ASN A 51 1.69 -14.48 -1.56
CA ASN A 51 1.58 -15.76 -0.86
C ASN A 51 0.10 -16.13 -0.68
N PRO A 52 -0.47 -17.05 -1.49
CA PRO A 52 -1.81 -17.55 -1.25
C PRO A 52 -1.79 -18.54 -0.08
N ASP A 53 -1.81 -18.05 1.15
CA ASP A 53 -2.34 -18.79 2.30
C ASP A 53 -2.95 -17.82 3.34
N PRO A 54 -4.12 -18.15 3.93
CA PRO A 54 -5.10 -17.19 4.39
C PRO A 54 -4.87 -16.77 5.84
N VAL A 55 -5.46 -15.62 6.19
CA VAL A 55 -5.59 -15.02 7.53
C VAL A 55 -4.57 -13.92 7.84
N VAL A 56 -5.05 -12.65 7.89
CA VAL A 56 -4.97 -11.79 9.07
C VAL A 56 -6.01 -10.69 8.90
N THR A 57 -7.08 -10.83 9.71
CA THR A 57 -8.06 -9.80 10.07
C THR A 57 -7.40 -8.53 10.61
N GLN A 58 -8.00 -7.36 10.33
CA GLN A 58 -8.27 -6.24 11.27
C GLN A 58 -8.81 -5.08 10.40
N GLN A 59 -10.10 -4.75 10.40
CA GLN A 59 -10.79 -3.96 11.43
C GLN A 59 -9.96 -2.74 11.85
N HIS A 60 -10.16 -1.62 11.16
CA HIS A 60 -10.09 -0.31 11.79
C HIS A 60 -11.53 0.17 11.88
N ASP A 61 -12.21 -0.33 12.91
CA ASP A 61 -13.38 0.31 13.51
C ASP A 61 -12.86 1.51 14.30
N LEU A 62 -13.32 2.70 13.90
CA LEU A 62 -13.67 3.87 14.71
C LEU A 62 -14.23 4.95 13.76
#